data_AF-U7PKH6-F1
#
_entry.id   AF-U7PKH6-F1
#
_cell.length_a   1.000
_cell.length_b   1.000
_cell.length_c   1.000
_cell.angle_alpha   90.00
_cell.angle_beta   90.00
_cell.angle_gamma   90.00
#
_symmetry.space_group_name_H-M   'P 1'
#
loop_
_entity.id
_entity.type
_entity.pdbx_description
1 polymer ?
#
loop_
_entity_poly.entity_id
_entity_poly.type
_entity_poly.pdbx_seq_one_letter_code
_entity_poly.pdbx_strand_id
1 'polypeptide(L)'
;MDSSVFAFVQGYLPDSVSDLLQEYAFRDGAPLQLFSAALAQQAARAADAVSPYTAPLTARATSSFVTMVTPVLDRIARAAYNAPDVVVLLLVVVMAVLAIQVLSLLRRLVAWWTRLLFRLLFWSGVVLVLAAVWQRGPLQSAQDAAAIAGRLYGYASFVGDIWRAEYNKYQQQQVQAQAANGGGTGGGSGAAAASAASASAHAASIAAAAAARRIYKHDPRGAAGTGRPYTRT
;
A
#
# COMPACT_ATOMS: atom_id res chain seq x y z
N MET A 1 -24.30 15.69 -12.11
CA MET A 1 -22.89 15.50 -11.74
C MET A 1 -22.19 16.80 -12.03
N ASP A 2 -21.69 17.40 -10.96
CA ASP A 2 -21.38 18.82 -10.86
C ASP A 2 -20.18 19.22 -11.71
N SER A 3 -20.32 20.34 -12.43
CA SER A 3 -19.26 20.99 -13.22
C SER A 3 -17.96 21.23 -12.42
N SER A 4 -18.03 21.23 -11.10
CA SER A 4 -16.90 21.39 -10.17
C SER A 4 -15.91 20.22 -10.23
N VAL A 5 -16.36 18.98 -10.40
CA VAL A 5 -15.45 17.81 -10.49
C VAL A 5 -14.65 17.87 -11.78
N PHE A 6 -15.30 18.27 -12.88
CA PHE A 6 -14.66 18.41 -14.19
C PHE A 6 -13.59 19.51 -14.18
N ALA A 7 -13.90 20.67 -13.59
CA ALA A 7 -12.94 21.77 -13.47
C ALA A 7 -11.69 21.39 -12.65
N PHE A 8 -11.85 20.61 -11.58
CA PHE A 8 -10.72 20.17 -10.76
C PHE A 8 -9.79 19.20 -11.51
N VAL A 9 -10.37 18.27 -12.28
CA VAL A 9 -9.60 17.31 -13.09
C VAL A 9 -8.90 18.03 -14.25
N GLN A 10 -9.56 19.00 -14.88
CA GLN A 10 -8.99 19.75 -16.01
C GLN A 10 -7.71 20.51 -15.64
N GLY A 11 -7.56 20.96 -14.38
CA GLY A 11 -6.34 21.62 -13.91
C GLY A 11 -5.10 20.73 -13.83
N TYR A 12 -5.25 19.40 -13.87
CA TYR A 12 -4.14 18.43 -13.78
C TYR A 12 -3.91 17.62 -15.06
N LEU A 13 -4.80 17.71 -16.04
CA LEU A 13 -4.68 16.95 -17.28
C LEU A 13 -3.90 17.75 -18.33
N PRO A 14 -2.81 17.21 -18.91
CA PRO A 14 -2.13 17.83 -20.04
C PRO A 14 -3.09 18.05 -21.21
N ASP A 15 -2.94 19.14 -21.95
CA ASP A 15 -3.86 19.55 -23.04
C ASP A 15 -4.10 18.45 -24.09
N SER A 16 -3.09 17.60 -24.32
CA SER A 16 -3.17 16.45 -25.24
C SER A 16 -4.15 15.36 -24.79
N VAL A 17 -4.44 15.25 -23.48
CA VAL A 17 -5.43 14.31 -22.95
C VAL A 17 -6.84 14.89 -23.07
N SER A 18 -7.02 16.21 -22.91
CA SER A 18 -8.32 16.86 -23.11
C SER A 18 -8.81 16.76 -24.56
N ASP A 19 -7.93 16.93 -25.55
CA ASP A 19 -8.29 16.78 -26.97
C ASP A 19 -8.79 15.35 -27.27
N LEU A 20 -8.09 14.33 -26.74
CA LEU A 20 -8.50 12.94 -26.90
C LEU A 20 -9.86 12.65 -26.24
N LEU A 21 -10.12 13.22 -25.06
CA LEU A 21 -11.41 13.07 -24.40
C LEU A 21 -12.52 13.80 -25.18
N GLN A 22 -12.26 14.97 -25.76
CA GLN A 22 -13.24 15.67 -26.58
C GLN A 22 -13.58 14.91 -27.86
N GLU A 23 -12.57 14.43 -28.58
CA GLU A 23 -12.74 13.68 -29.83
C GLU A 23 -13.42 12.31 -29.60
N TYR A 24 -13.01 11.56 -28.57
CA TYR A 24 -13.47 10.18 -28.35
C TYR A 24 -14.55 10.02 -27.29
N ALA A 25 -14.67 10.90 -26.29
CA ALA A 25 -15.66 10.75 -25.21
C ALA A 25 -16.92 11.61 -25.43
N PHE A 26 -16.78 12.82 -26.00
CA PHE A 26 -17.90 13.76 -26.15
C PHE A 26 -18.55 13.76 -27.54
N ARG A 27 -18.01 13.04 -28.52
CA ARG A 27 -18.63 12.91 -29.84
C ARG A 27 -19.88 12.03 -29.74
N ASP A 28 -21.03 12.59 -30.15
CA ASP A 28 -22.31 11.87 -30.26
C ASP A 28 -22.12 10.59 -31.10
N GLY A 29 -22.36 9.43 -30.48
CA GLY A 29 -22.18 8.12 -31.11
C GLY A 29 -20.84 7.43 -30.83
N ALA A 30 -20.02 7.94 -29.92
CA ALA A 30 -18.77 7.28 -29.54
C ALA A 30 -19.00 5.89 -28.89
N PRO A 31 -18.19 4.87 -29.23
CA PRO A 31 -18.34 3.51 -28.69
C PRO A 31 -18.20 3.44 -27.16
N LEU A 32 -17.52 4.42 -26.55
CA LEU A 32 -17.39 4.50 -25.09
C LEU A 32 -18.69 4.90 -24.39
N GLN A 33 -19.57 5.67 -25.03
CA GLN A 33 -20.87 6.03 -24.43
C GLN A 33 -21.80 4.82 -24.38
N LEU A 34 -21.77 3.96 -25.39
CA LEU A 34 -22.51 2.69 -25.38
C LEU A 34 -22.00 1.76 -24.26
N PHE A 35 -20.69 1.67 -24.09
CA PHE A 35 -20.09 0.87 -23.02
C PHE A 35 -20.37 1.45 -21.63
N SER A 36 -20.23 2.77 -21.43
CA SER A 36 -20.52 3.42 -20.15
C SER A 36 -22.00 3.39 -19.81
N ALA A 37 -22.89 3.52 -20.80
CA ALA A 37 -24.33 3.35 -20.63
C ALA A 37 -24.66 1.90 -20.24
N ALA A 38 -24.07 0.89 -20.90
CA ALA A 38 -24.25 -0.50 -20.54
C ALA A 38 -23.72 -0.81 -19.13
N LEU A 39 -22.56 -0.27 -18.77
CA LEU A 39 -21.97 -0.41 -17.44
C LEU A 39 -22.81 0.29 -16.37
N ALA A 40 -23.32 1.49 -16.64
CA ALA A 40 -24.21 2.23 -15.74
C ALA A 40 -25.52 1.47 -15.53
N GLN A 41 -26.09 0.88 -16.59
CA GLN A 41 -27.26 0.01 -16.47
C GLN A 41 -26.96 -1.25 -15.65
N GLN A 42 -25.78 -1.85 -15.81
CA GLN A 42 -25.39 -3.04 -15.05
C GLN A 42 -25.09 -2.71 -13.58
N ALA A 43 -24.48 -1.56 -13.31
CA ALA A 43 -24.25 -1.04 -11.96
C ALA A 43 -25.57 -0.69 -11.25
N ALA A 44 -26.52 -0.07 -11.95
CA ALA A 44 -27.85 0.22 -11.42
C ALA A 44 -28.58 -1.08 -11.05
N ARG A 45 -28.59 -2.08 -11.95
CA ARG A 45 -29.19 -3.40 -11.64
C ARG A 45 -28.52 -4.10 -10.45
N ALA A 46 -27.20 -4.02 -10.34
CA ALA A 46 -26.47 -4.58 -9.19
C ALA A 46 -26.80 -3.83 -7.89
N ALA A 47 -26.92 -2.50 -7.94
CA ALA A 47 -27.31 -1.69 -6.78
C ALA A 47 -28.75 -2.01 -6.33
N ASP A 48 -29.68 -2.15 -7.27
CA ASP A 48 -31.07 -2.52 -6.99
C ASP A 48 -31.18 -3.93 -6.38
N ALA A 49 -30.33 -4.87 -6.83
CA ALA A 49 -30.28 -6.22 -6.27
C ALA A 49 -29.77 -6.26 -4.82
N VAL A 50 -28.93 -5.30 -4.43
CA VAL A 50 -28.32 -5.25 -3.08
C VAL A 50 -29.11 -4.37 -2.11
N SER A 51 -29.86 -3.37 -2.61
CA SER A 51 -30.69 -2.45 -1.84
C SER A 51 -31.60 -3.09 -0.78
N PRO A 52 -32.38 -4.17 -1.07
CA PRO A 52 -33.24 -4.79 -0.06
C PRO A 52 -32.47 -5.40 1.13
N TYR A 53 -31.17 -5.71 0.97
CA TYR A 53 -30.34 -6.25 2.04
C TYR A 53 -29.68 -5.15 2.89
N THR A 54 -29.41 -3.98 2.30
CA THR A 54 -28.72 -2.87 3.00
C THR A 54 -29.68 -1.92 3.71
N ALA A 55 -30.89 -1.70 3.15
CA ALA A 55 -31.91 -0.83 3.73
C ALA A 55 -32.28 -1.15 5.20
N PRO A 56 -32.53 -2.41 5.61
CA PRO A 56 -32.86 -2.68 7.01
C PRO A 56 -31.66 -2.49 7.95
N LEU A 57 -30.42 -2.63 7.46
CA LEU A 57 -29.21 -2.46 8.27
C LEU A 57 -28.95 -0.98 8.55
N THR A 58 -29.07 -0.12 7.53
CA THR A 58 -28.91 1.33 7.70
C THR A 58 -30.04 1.93 8.55
N ALA A 59 -31.29 1.51 8.33
CA ALA A 59 -32.42 1.97 9.12
C ALA A 59 -32.27 1.60 10.61
N ARG A 60 -31.85 0.36 10.92
CA ARG A 60 -31.61 -0.09 12.30
C ARG A 60 -30.40 0.61 12.95
N ALA A 61 -29.32 0.83 12.21
CA ALA A 61 -28.14 1.51 12.72
C ALA A 61 -28.45 2.98 13.06
N THR A 62 -29.13 3.69 12.16
CA THR A 62 -29.47 5.10 12.36
C THR A 62 -30.48 5.27 13.50
N SER A 63 -31.54 4.45 13.58
CA SER A 63 -32.53 4.58 14.65
C SER A 63 -31.93 4.31 16.03
N SER A 64 -31.12 3.25 16.16
CA SER A 64 -30.45 2.91 17.41
C SER A 64 -29.47 4.01 17.85
N PHE A 65 -28.73 4.58 16.89
CA PHE A 65 -27.79 5.66 17.17
C PHE A 65 -28.51 6.94 17.59
N VAL A 66 -29.55 7.34 16.86
CA VAL A 66 -30.33 8.54 17.17
C VAL A 66 -30.89 8.45 18.59
N THR A 67 -31.53 7.34 18.97
CA THR A 67 -32.12 7.19 20.31
C THR A 67 -31.09 7.24 21.44
N MET A 68 -29.85 6.78 21.21
CA MET A 68 -28.78 6.87 22.23
C MET A 68 -28.19 8.27 22.33
N VAL A 69 -28.16 9.01 21.22
CA VAL A 69 -27.44 10.28 21.11
C VAL A 69 -28.31 11.46 21.55
N THR A 70 -29.60 11.50 21.21
CA THR A 70 -30.52 12.59 21.64
C THR A 70 -30.49 12.91 23.14
N PRO A 71 -30.63 11.95 24.08
CA PRO A 71 -30.65 12.28 25.50
C PRO A 71 -29.32 12.84 26.00
N VAL A 72 -28.21 12.49 25.34
CA VAL A 72 -26.88 13.02 25.68
C VAL A 72 -26.75 14.47 25.19
N LEU A 73 -27.21 14.77 23.97
CA LEU A 73 -27.23 16.15 23.46
C LEU A 73 -28.11 17.05 24.31
N ASP A 74 -29.30 16.60 24.71
CA ASP A 74 -30.20 17.39 25.56
C ASP A 74 -29.55 17.71 26.92
N ARG A 75 -28.81 16.75 27.49
CA ARG A 75 -28.06 16.95 28.74
C ARG A 75 -26.91 17.93 28.56
N ILE A 76 -26.15 17.84 27.47
CA ILE A 76 -25.06 18.75 27.15
C ILE A 76 -25.59 20.17 26.91
N ALA A 77 -26.68 20.31 26.15
CA ALA A 77 -27.32 21.60 25.88
C ALA A 77 -27.80 22.26 27.19
N ARG A 78 -28.47 21.51 28.07
CA ARG A 78 -28.90 22.02 29.39
C ARG A 78 -27.71 22.36 30.29
N ALA A 79 -26.65 21.56 30.28
CA ALA A 79 -25.44 21.85 31.04
C ALA A 79 -24.74 23.12 30.55
N ALA A 80 -24.70 23.35 29.23
CA ALA A 80 -24.11 24.55 28.62
C ALA A 80 -24.82 25.84 29.03
N TYR A 81 -26.15 25.80 29.15
CA TYR A 81 -26.92 26.96 29.62
C TYR A 81 -26.71 27.26 31.11
N ASN A 82 -26.54 26.23 31.95
CA ASN A 82 -26.45 26.42 33.40
C ASN A 82 -25.02 26.72 33.89
N ALA A 83 -24.00 26.17 33.24
CA ALA A 83 -22.60 26.30 33.68
C ALA A 83 -21.64 26.22 32.47
N PRO A 84 -21.38 27.35 31.78
CA PRO A 84 -20.59 27.34 30.55
C PRO A 84 -19.13 26.90 30.78
N ASP A 85 -18.54 27.22 31.91
CA ASP A 85 -17.14 26.85 32.24
C ASP A 85 -16.96 25.33 32.37
N VAL A 86 -17.95 24.65 32.95
CA VAL A 86 -17.99 23.18 33.05
C VAL A 86 -18.05 22.55 31.66
N VAL A 87 -18.74 23.18 30.71
CA VAL A 87 -18.82 22.68 29.33
C VAL A 87 -17.51 22.84 28.58
N VAL A 88 -16.77 23.93 28.79
CA VAL A 88 -15.43 24.09 28.21
C VAL A 88 -14.48 23.03 28.75
N LEU A 89 -14.45 22.82 30.07
CA LEU A 89 -13.62 21.77 30.67
C LEU A 89 -13.99 20.37 30.14
N LEU A 90 -15.29 20.09 30.06
CA LEU A 90 -15.80 18.82 29.54
C LEU A 90 -15.43 18.62 28.06
N LEU A 91 -15.49 19.68 27.24
CA LEU A 91 -15.07 19.65 25.84
C LEU A 91 -13.58 19.28 25.70
N VAL A 92 -12.72 19.89 26.53
CA VAL A 92 -11.28 19.58 26.53
C VAL A 92 -11.04 18.11 26.90
N VAL A 93 -11.72 17.61 27.93
CA VAL A 93 -11.65 16.18 28.33
C VAL A 93 -12.13 15.28 27.21
N VAL A 94 -13.26 15.59 26.57
CA VAL A 94 -13.80 14.82 25.43
C VAL A 94 -12.81 14.82 24.26
N MET A 95 -12.20 15.95 23.92
CA MET A 95 -11.17 16.04 22.88
C MET A 95 -9.95 15.17 23.21
N ALA A 96 -9.48 15.19 24.46
CA ALA A 96 -8.38 14.34 24.90
C ALA A 96 -8.73 12.84 24.80
N VAL A 97 -9.94 12.45 25.26
CA VAL A 97 -10.42 11.07 25.15
C VAL A 97 -10.54 10.65 23.68
N LEU A 98 -11.06 11.53 22.81
CA LEU A 98 -11.14 11.27 21.38
C LEU A 98 -9.75 11.07 20.76
N ALA A 99 -8.76 11.89 21.12
CA ALA A 99 -7.39 11.71 20.63
C ALA A 99 -6.80 10.35 21.04
N ILE A 100 -6.98 9.96 22.31
CA ILE A 100 -6.53 8.64 22.81
C ILE A 100 -7.29 7.51 22.11
N GLN A 101 -8.60 7.66 21.92
CA GLN A 101 -9.44 6.67 21.25
C GLN A 101 -9.02 6.50 19.79
N VAL A 102 -8.79 7.59 19.07
CA VAL A 102 -8.29 7.57 17.69
C VAL A 102 -6.92 6.90 17.63
N LEU A 103 -6.00 7.21 18.53
CA LEU A 103 -4.69 6.55 18.57
C LEU A 103 -4.80 5.04 18.83
N SER A 104 -5.71 4.64 19.71
CA SER A 104 -6.03 3.23 19.99
C SER A 104 -6.62 2.53 18.77
N LEU A 105 -7.57 3.20 18.09
CA LEU A 105 -8.16 2.71 16.84
C LEU A 105 -7.11 2.57 15.75
N LEU A 106 -6.23 3.56 15.55
CA LEU A 106 -5.14 3.48 14.58
C LEU A 106 -4.22 2.30 14.87
N ARG A 107 -3.80 2.10 16.11
CA ARG A 107 -2.95 0.96 16.49
C ARG A 107 -3.62 -0.37 16.14
N ARG A 108 -4.90 -0.52 16.50
CA ARG A 108 -5.68 -1.74 16.21
C ARG A 108 -5.89 -1.92 14.70
N LEU A 109 -6.20 -0.84 14.01
CA LEU A 109 -6.42 -0.79 12.57
C LEU A 109 -5.14 -1.22 11.86
N VAL A 110 -4.00 -0.60 12.16
CA VAL A 110 -2.68 -0.97 11.62
C VAL A 110 -2.38 -2.44 11.89
N ALA A 111 -2.52 -2.94 13.12
CA ALA A 111 -2.24 -4.35 13.43
C ALA A 111 -3.17 -5.34 12.69
N TRP A 112 -4.42 -4.96 12.46
CA TRP A 112 -5.36 -5.77 11.68
C TRP A 112 -5.02 -5.71 10.19
N TRP A 113 -4.79 -4.52 9.64
CA TRP A 113 -4.40 -4.29 8.25
C TRP A 113 -3.08 -4.96 7.91
N THR A 114 -2.04 -4.82 8.74
CA THR A 114 -0.75 -5.48 8.52
C THR A 114 -0.91 -7.01 8.44
N ARG A 115 -1.71 -7.62 9.33
CA ARG A 115 -2.01 -9.06 9.25
C ARG A 115 -2.80 -9.41 7.98
N LEU A 116 -3.76 -8.59 7.60
CA LEU A 116 -4.53 -8.75 6.37
C LEU A 116 -3.63 -8.66 5.13
N LEU A 117 -2.72 -7.69 5.08
CA LEU A 117 -1.76 -7.49 4.00
C LEU A 117 -0.84 -8.70 3.84
N PHE A 118 -0.27 -9.22 4.93
CA PHE A 118 0.57 -10.43 4.85
C PHE A 118 -0.22 -11.63 4.33
N ARG A 119 -1.47 -11.79 4.78
CA ARG A 119 -2.34 -12.85 4.29
C ARG A 119 -2.65 -12.66 2.80
N LEU A 120 -2.96 -11.44 2.36
CA LEU A 120 -3.20 -11.10 0.96
C LEU A 120 -1.96 -11.35 0.09
N LEU A 121 -0.78 -10.92 0.54
CA LEU A 121 0.49 -11.14 -0.15
C LEU A 121 0.79 -12.63 -0.30
N PHE A 122 0.56 -13.41 0.77
CA PHE A 122 0.72 -14.85 0.71
C PHE A 122 -0.24 -15.47 -0.31
N TRP A 123 -1.54 -15.19 -0.22
CA TRP A 123 -2.52 -15.72 -1.18
C TRP A 123 -2.27 -15.26 -2.61
N SER A 124 -1.86 -14.00 -2.81
CA SER A 124 -1.46 -13.46 -4.12
C SER A 124 -0.25 -14.19 -4.68
N GLY A 125 0.77 -14.45 -3.85
CA GLY A 125 1.94 -15.24 -4.24
C GLY A 125 1.57 -16.67 -4.63
N VAL A 126 0.71 -17.33 -3.84
CA VAL A 126 0.21 -18.67 -4.17
C VAL A 126 -0.55 -18.67 -5.51
N VAL A 127 -1.47 -17.72 -5.72
CA VAL A 127 -2.22 -17.58 -6.98
C VAL A 127 -1.27 -17.33 -8.15
N LEU A 128 -0.25 -16.50 -7.98
CA LEU A 128 0.74 -16.19 -9.02
C LEU A 128 1.57 -17.43 -9.39
N VAL A 129 2.04 -18.20 -8.41
CA VAL A 129 2.74 -19.47 -8.66
C VAL A 129 1.82 -20.47 -9.38
N LEU A 130 0.57 -20.59 -8.93
CA LEU A 130 -0.39 -21.50 -9.55
C LEU A 130 -0.68 -21.12 -11.00
N ALA A 131 -0.90 -19.83 -11.28
CA ALA A 131 -1.09 -19.30 -12.64
C ALA A 131 0.16 -19.50 -13.51
N ALA A 132 1.36 -19.30 -12.96
CA ALA A 132 2.62 -19.48 -13.67
C ALA A 132 2.88 -20.94 -14.06
N VAL A 133 2.49 -21.88 -13.19
CA VAL A 133 2.56 -23.33 -13.48
C VAL A 133 1.56 -23.72 -14.56
N TRP A 134 0.32 -23.19 -14.49
CA TRP A 134 -0.73 -23.47 -15.46
C TRP A 134 -0.44 -22.94 -16.88
N GLN A 135 0.15 -21.74 -17.02
CA GLN A 135 0.33 -21.14 -18.35
C GLN A 135 1.53 -21.67 -19.15
N ARG A 136 2.64 -22.01 -18.48
CA ARG A 136 3.95 -22.10 -19.17
C ARG A 136 4.81 -23.31 -18.81
N GLY A 137 4.39 -24.10 -17.83
CA GLY A 137 5.24 -25.14 -17.25
C GLY A 137 6.37 -24.55 -16.38
N PRO A 138 6.88 -25.35 -15.43
CA PRO A 138 7.65 -24.83 -14.30
C PRO A 138 9.01 -24.20 -14.65
N LEU A 139 9.64 -24.60 -15.76
CA LEU A 139 11.05 -24.25 -16.02
C LEU A 139 11.27 -22.83 -16.56
N GLN A 140 10.41 -22.35 -17.45
CA GLN A 140 10.57 -21.03 -18.10
C GLN A 140 9.98 -19.90 -17.25
N SER A 141 8.84 -20.14 -16.59
CA SER A 141 8.25 -19.16 -15.67
C SER A 141 9.18 -18.77 -14.52
N ALA A 142 9.95 -19.74 -14.01
CA ALA A 142 10.90 -19.48 -12.91
C ALA A 142 12.02 -18.50 -13.31
N GLN A 143 12.48 -18.53 -14.57
CA GLN A 143 13.53 -17.62 -15.04
C GLN A 143 13.03 -16.18 -15.17
N ASP A 144 11.85 -15.98 -15.78
CA ASP A 144 11.24 -14.65 -15.91
C ASP A 144 10.89 -14.08 -14.53
N ALA A 145 10.30 -14.90 -13.65
CA ALA A 145 9.98 -14.49 -12.29
C ALA A 145 11.24 -14.11 -11.50
N ALA A 146 12.33 -14.88 -11.63
CA ALA A 146 13.60 -14.57 -10.98
C ALA A 146 14.23 -13.28 -11.52
N ALA A 147 14.14 -13.01 -12.83
CA ALA A 147 14.65 -11.78 -13.42
C ALA A 147 13.88 -10.54 -12.94
N ILE A 148 12.54 -10.62 -12.90
CA ILE A 148 11.69 -9.55 -12.39
C ILE A 148 11.93 -9.35 -10.89
N ALA A 149 11.97 -10.43 -10.11
CA ALA A 149 12.25 -10.37 -8.68
C ALA A 149 13.64 -9.75 -8.42
N GLY A 150 14.66 -10.14 -9.17
CA GLY A 150 16.01 -9.58 -9.05
C GLY A 150 16.05 -8.07 -9.30
N ARG A 151 15.31 -7.58 -10.31
CA ARG A 151 15.17 -6.13 -10.55
C ARG A 151 14.46 -5.44 -9.39
N LEU A 152 13.36 -6.02 -8.91
CA LEU A 152 12.59 -5.45 -7.79
C LEU A 152 13.43 -5.40 -6.50
N TYR A 153 14.21 -6.45 -6.21
CA TYR A 153 15.15 -6.49 -5.09
C TYR A 153 16.24 -5.44 -5.22
N GLY A 154 16.81 -5.23 -6.42
CA GLY A 154 17.81 -4.18 -6.66
C GLY A 154 17.29 -2.76 -6.40
N TYR A 155 16.04 -2.48 -6.79
CA TYR A 155 15.40 -1.19 -6.45
C TYR A 155 15.10 -1.07 -4.95
N ALA A 156 14.61 -2.14 -4.32
CA ALA A 156 14.30 -2.15 -2.90
C ALA A 156 15.56 -1.96 -2.03
N SER A 157 16.70 -2.58 -2.41
CA SER A 157 17.97 -2.38 -1.71
C SER A 157 18.44 -0.93 -1.82
N PHE A 158 18.36 -0.34 -3.01
CA PHE A 158 18.74 1.05 -3.21
C PHE A 158 17.93 2.03 -2.35
N VAL A 159 16.60 1.88 -2.31
CA VAL A 159 15.73 2.71 -1.47
C VAL A 159 15.99 2.46 0.03
N GLY A 160 16.22 1.21 0.42
CA GLY A 160 16.52 0.84 1.81
C GLY A 160 17.86 1.41 2.30
N ASP A 161 18.87 1.44 1.44
CA ASP A 161 20.19 1.97 1.77
C ASP A 161 20.16 3.49 1.96
N ILE A 162 19.37 4.21 1.16
CA ILE A 162 19.14 5.66 1.34
C ILE A 162 18.50 5.93 2.71
N TRP A 163 17.47 5.19 3.07
CA TRP A 163 16.79 5.34 4.36
C TRP A 163 17.71 5.02 5.55
N ARG A 164 18.52 3.96 5.45
CA ARG A 164 19.49 3.59 6.49
C ARG A 164 20.59 4.62 6.63
N ALA A 165 21.09 5.16 5.51
CA ALA A 165 22.11 6.22 5.54
C ALA A 165 21.61 7.44 6.32
N GLU A 166 20.36 7.85 6.09
CA GLU A 166 19.75 8.97 6.80
C GLU A 166 19.47 8.63 8.28
N TYR A 167 18.97 7.43 8.58
CA TYR A 167 18.73 7.02 9.97
C TYR A 167 20.03 6.93 10.79
N ASN A 168 21.11 6.41 10.19
CA ASN A 168 22.43 6.36 10.83
C ASN A 168 22.97 7.76 11.13
N LYS A 169 22.70 8.75 10.28
CA LYS A 169 23.08 10.14 10.51
C LYS A 169 22.40 10.72 11.76
N TYR A 170 21.12 10.44 11.98
CA TYR A 170 20.43 10.86 13.21
C TYR A 170 20.93 10.12 14.45
N GLN A 171 21.21 8.81 14.34
CA GLN A 171 21.78 8.07 15.46
C GLN A 171 23.17 8.55 15.84
N GLN A 172 24.03 8.87 14.87
CA GLN A 172 25.36 9.42 15.15
C GLN A 172 25.28 10.76 15.88
N GLN A 173 24.31 11.62 15.55
CA GLN A 173 24.06 12.86 16.27
C GLN A 173 23.60 12.60 17.72
N GLN A 174 22.71 11.62 17.92
CA GLN A 174 22.24 11.25 19.26
C GLN A 174 23.34 10.59 20.10
N VAL A 175 24.13 9.68 19.52
CA VAL A 175 25.25 9.02 20.19
C VAL A 175 26.36 10.02 20.48
N GLN A 176 26.60 11.02 19.64
CA GLN A 176 27.58 12.07 19.95
C GLN A 176 27.09 12.99 21.07
N ALA A 177 25.79 13.32 21.10
CA ALA A 177 25.18 14.07 22.20
C ALA A 177 25.13 13.26 23.51
N GLN A 178 24.90 11.94 23.44
CA GLN A 178 24.90 11.05 24.62
C GLN A 178 26.30 10.68 25.08
N ALA A 179 27.28 10.48 24.19
CA ALA A 179 28.68 10.24 24.54
C ALA A 179 29.31 11.48 25.19
N ALA A 180 28.84 12.68 24.84
CA ALA A 180 29.18 13.90 25.58
C ALA A 180 28.56 13.96 26.98
N ASN A 181 27.47 13.23 27.27
CA ASN A 181 26.69 13.39 28.51
C ASN A 181 26.54 12.14 29.39
N GLY A 182 26.97 10.95 28.98
CA GLY A 182 26.72 9.77 29.81
C GLY A 182 27.18 8.47 29.18
N GLY A 183 28.39 8.06 29.51
CA GLY A 183 28.76 6.65 29.47
C GLY A 183 27.91 5.87 30.48
N GLY A 184 27.46 4.67 30.08
CA GLY A 184 26.98 3.68 31.04
C GLY A 184 25.67 2.98 30.67
N THR A 185 25.81 1.89 29.91
CA THR A 185 25.27 0.57 30.24
C THR A 185 23.74 0.33 30.26
N GLY A 186 23.26 -0.44 29.28
CA GLY A 186 22.05 -1.29 29.37
C GLY A 186 21.12 -1.12 28.17
N GLY A 187 20.81 -2.11 27.32
CA GLY A 187 20.95 -3.55 27.44
C GLY A 187 19.60 -4.22 27.16
N GLY A 188 19.43 -4.78 25.95
CA GLY A 188 18.65 -6.01 25.75
C GLY A 188 17.14 -5.93 25.48
N SER A 189 16.70 -5.27 24.39
CA SER A 189 15.37 -5.56 23.80
C SER A 189 15.31 -5.55 22.26
N GLY A 190 16.42 -5.25 21.57
CA GLY A 190 16.51 -5.25 20.11
C GLY A 190 16.81 -6.62 19.45
N ALA A 191 17.19 -7.63 20.23
CA ALA A 191 17.69 -8.90 19.67
C ALA A 191 16.62 -9.72 18.92
N ALA A 192 15.34 -9.64 19.31
CA ALA A 192 14.25 -10.39 18.68
C ALA A 192 13.77 -9.78 17.33
N ALA A 193 13.87 -8.46 17.16
CA ALA A 193 13.58 -7.81 15.88
C ALA A 193 14.75 -8.00 14.89
N ALA A 194 15.98 -8.00 15.41
CA ALA A 194 17.19 -8.30 14.63
C ALA A 194 17.21 -9.74 14.10
N SER A 195 16.65 -10.72 14.83
CA SER A 195 16.60 -12.11 14.37
C SER A 195 15.59 -12.34 13.24
N ALA A 196 14.47 -11.62 13.21
CA ALA A 196 13.51 -11.68 12.10
C ALA A 196 14.06 -11.01 10.82
N ALA A 197 14.79 -9.90 10.99
CA ALA A 197 15.48 -9.23 9.89
C ALA A 197 16.70 -10.03 9.38
N SER A 198 17.43 -10.72 10.28
CA SER A 198 18.53 -11.59 9.88
C SER A 198 18.03 -12.84 9.18
N ALA A 199 16.86 -13.37 9.52
CA ALA A 199 16.24 -14.50 8.82
C ALA A 199 15.84 -14.14 7.38
N SER A 200 15.24 -12.96 7.16
CA SER A 200 14.92 -12.48 5.80
C SER A 200 16.18 -12.13 4.99
N ALA A 201 17.19 -11.54 5.64
CA ALA A 201 18.49 -11.29 5.02
C ALA A 201 19.24 -12.59 4.71
N HIS A 202 19.13 -13.62 5.56
CA HIS A 202 19.80 -14.91 5.33
C HIS A 202 19.13 -15.67 4.18
N ALA A 203 17.79 -15.68 4.11
CA ALA A 203 17.06 -16.20 2.96
C ALA A 203 17.44 -15.46 1.65
N ALA A 204 17.57 -14.13 1.70
CA ALA A 204 18.06 -13.33 0.57
C ALA A 204 19.53 -13.66 0.23
N SER A 205 20.39 -13.91 1.22
CA SER A 205 21.81 -14.27 1.01
C SER A 205 22.00 -15.66 0.43
N ILE A 206 21.15 -16.64 0.80
CA ILE A 206 21.17 -17.99 0.22
C ILE A 206 20.73 -17.91 -1.26
N ALA A 207 19.71 -17.10 -1.55
CA ALA A 207 19.30 -16.82 -2.92
C ALA A 207 20.42 -16.11 -3.72
N ALA A 208 21.12 -15.15 -3.11
CA ALA A 208 22.24 -14.42 -3.72
C ALA A 208 23.47 -15.32 -3.95
N ALA A 209 23.83 -16.19 -3.00
CA ALA A 209 24.94 -17.12 -3.13
C ALA A 209 24.68 -18.20 -4.20
N ALA A 210 23.43 -18.63 -4.36
CA ALA A 210 23.01 -19.48 -5.47
C ALA A 210 23.12 -18.75 -6.83
N ALA A 211 22.83 -17.43 -6.86
CA ALA A 211 22.93 -16.60 -8.07
C ALA A 211 24.38 -16.27 -8.47
N ALA A 212 25.25 -15.92 -7.52
CA ALA A 212 26.64 -15.51 -7.78
C ALA A 212 27.49 -16.63 -8.41
N ARG A 213 27.25 -17.90 -8.03
CA ARG A 213 27.95 -19.04 -8.65
C ARG A 213 27.71 -19.18 -10.15
N ARG A 214 26.66 -18.57 -10.72
CA ARG A 214 26.42 -18.62 -12.17
C ARG A 214 27.07 -17.49 -12.95
N ILE A 215 27.23 -16.30 -12.36
CA ILE A 215 27.81 -15.15 -13.08
C ILE A 215 29.29 -15.43 -13.42
N TYR A 216 30.04 -16.08 -12.53
CA TYR A 216 31.46 -16.39 -12.80
C TYR A 216 31.67 -17.50 -13.84
N LYS A 217 30.62 -18.22 -14.26
CA LYS A 217 30.78 -19.30 -15.26
C LYS A 217 30.64 -18.82 -16.71
N HIS A 218 30.49 -17.52 -16.92
CA HIS A 218 30.41 -16.92 -18.25
C HIS A 218 31.47 -15.81 -18.40
N ASP A 219 32.75 -16.20 -18.48
CA ASP A 219 33.72 -15.40 -19.24
C ASP A 219 33.95 -16.08 -20.60
N PRO A 220 33.22 -15.69 -21.66
CA PRO A 220 33.40 -16.22 -23.00
C PRO A 220 34.51 -15.46 -23.73
N ARG A 221 35.73 -15.46 -23.19
CA ARG A 221 36.94 -14.98 -23.89
C ARG A 221 37.92 -16.12 -24.19
N GLY A 222 37.38 -17.26 -24.61
CA GLY A 222 38.17 -18.45 -24.99
C GLY A 222 37.92 -19.00 -26.40
N ALA A 223 36.99 -18.44 -27.17
CA ALA A 223 36.64 -18.97 -28.50
C ALA A 223 36.81 -17.90 -29.59
N ALA A 224 37.97 -17.24 -29.61
CA ALA A 224 38.42 -16.49 -30.76
C ALA A 224 39.14 -17.43 -31.72
N GLY A 225 38.60 -17.57 -32.93
CA GLY A 225 39.40 -17.94 -34.09
C GLY A 225 39.45 -19.42 -34.45
N THR A 226 38.44 -19.89 -35.18
CA THR A 226 38.58 -20.84 -36.30
C THR A 226 37.34 -20.65 -37.18
N GLY A 227 37.36 -19.83 -38.23
CA GLY A 227 38.06 -20.17 -39.47
C GLY A 227 37.16 -21.07 -40.32
N ARG A 228 36.25 -20.49 -41.11
CA ARG A 228 35.64 -21.16 -42.28
C ARG A 228 35.41 -20.15 -43.41
N PRO A 229 36.27 -20.12 -44.43
CA PRO A 229 36.00 -19.41 -45.68
C PRO A 229 35.01 -20.23 -46.50
N TYR A 230 33.85 -19.65 -46.82
CA TYR A 230 32.93 -20.27 -47.76
C TYR A 230 33.44 -20.02 -49.17
N THR A 231 33.85 -21.12 -49.78
CA THR A 231 34.43 -21.25 -51.10
C THR A 231 33.41 -21.00 -52.21
N ARG A 232 33.79 -20.05 -53.06
CA ARG A 232 33.58 -19.95 -54.51
C ARG A 232 33.50 -21.32 -55.22
N THR A 233 32.48 -21.49 -56.06
CA THR A 233 32.55 -21.74 -57.52
C THR A 233 31.18 -21.55 -58.11
#